data_AF-A0A839QGC6-F1
#
_entry.id   AF-A0A839QGC6-F1
#
_cell.length_a   1.000
_cell.length_b   1.000
_cell.length_c   1.000
_cell.angle_alpha   90.00
_cell.angle_beta   90.00
_cell.angle_gamma   90.00
#
_symmetry.space_group_name_H-M   'P 1'
#
loop_
_entity.id
_entity.type
_entity.pdbx_description
1 polymer ?
#
loop_
_entity_poly.entity_id
_entity_poly.type
_entity_poly.pdbx_seq_one_letter_code
_entity_poly.pdbx_strand_id
1 'polypeptide(L)'
;MASGHRFPPRISDAELVTIAVLQALLGFTSERRWLRQTDADLRRWFQNLPQQPGYNKRLRKLGGTLQALNEHLARTTGLWSDEIWLADSTPVECGHSRETAHRSELVGWAEYG
;
A
#
# COMPACT_ATOMS: atom_id res chain seq x y z
N MET A 1 35.36 2.17 -21.74
CA MET A 1 34.56 1.06 -22.29
C MET A 1 33.09 1.41 -22.13
N ALA A 2 32.36 1.57 -23.23
CA ALA A 2 30.97 2.00 -23.23
C ALA A 2 30.05 0.86 -22.78
N SER A 3 29.14 1.13 -21.84
CA SER A 3 27.92 0.34 -21.66
C SER A 3 26.75 1.30 -21.68
N GLY A 4 26.01 1.27 -22.79
CA GLY A 4 24.84 2.09 -22.99
C GLY A 4 23.70 1.64 -22.08
N HIS A 5 23.02 2.60 -21.46
CA HIS A 5 21.63 2.42 -21.05
C HIS A 5 20.82 3.47 -21.80
N ARG A 6 20.15 3.03 -22.87
CA ARG A 6 19.30 3.85 -23.73
C ARG A 6 17.91 4.09 -23.11
N PHE A 7 17.75 3.79 -21.82
CA PHE A 7 16.51 3.93 -21.07
C PHE A 7 16.80 4.57 -19.72
N PRO A 8 15.98 5.51 -19.26
CA PRO A 8 16.14 6.12 -17.95
C PRO A 8 15.99 5.04 -16.86
N PRO A 9 16.81 5.09 -15.79
CA PRO A 9 16.84 4.05 -14.76
C PRO A 9 15.47 3.92 -14.09
N ARG A 10 14.89 2.72 -14.12
CA ARG A 10 13.61 2.46 -13.45
C ARG A 10 13.78 2.68 -11.95
N ILE A 11 12.78 3.30 -11.33
CA ILE A 11 12.69 3.40 -9.87
C ILE A 11 12.86 2.03 -9.19
N SER A 12 13.74 1.97 -8.22
CA SER A 12 14.09 0.75 -7.47
C SER A 12 12.96 0.32 -6.54
N ASP A 13 13.08 -0.90 -5.99
CA ASP A 13 12.12 -1.40 -5.00
C ASP A 13 12.23 -0.64 -3.67
N ALA A 14 13.45 -0.25 -3.26
CA ALA A 14 13.66 0.55 -2.06
C ALA A 14 13.00 1.94 -2.17
N GLU A 15 13.20 2.63 -3.30
CA GLU A 15 12.54 3.92 -3.56
C GLU A 15 11.01 3.79 -3.58
N LEU A 16 10.47 2.70 -4.15
CA LEU A 16 9.04 2.44 -4.09
C LEU A 16 8.52 2.23 -2.67
N VAL A 17 9.27 1.50 -1.84
CA VAL A 17 8.93 1.33 -0.41
C VAL A 17 8.96 2.69 0.28
N THR A 18 9.97 3.52 0.04
CA THR A 18 10.04 4.88 0.61
C THR A 18 8.81 5.71 0.22
N ILE A 19 8.41 5.70 -1.05
CA ILE A 19 7.21 6.42 -1.51
C ILE A 19 5.93 5.88 -0.85
N ALA A 20 5.80 4.56 -0.71
CA ALA A 20 4.65 3.96 -0.05
C ALA A 20 4.58 4.33 1.45
N VAL A 21 5.72 4.36 2.13
CA VAL A 21 5.81 4.82 3.53
C VAL A 21 5.44 6.30 3.63
N LEU A 22 5.96 7.15 2.75
CA LEU A 22 5.61 8.57 2.71
C LEU A 22 4.11 8.79 2.44
N GLN A 23 3.50 7.96 1.57
CA GLN A 23 2.06 8.00 1.33
C GLN A 23 1.27 7.81 2.63
N ALA A 24 1.66 6.81 3.43
CA ALA A 24 1.02 6.50 4.70
C ALA A 24 1.26 7.60 5.75
N LEU A 25 2.51 8.06 5.90
CA LEU A 25 2.88 9.10 6.87
C LEU A 25 2.18 10.44 6.59
N LEU A 26 1.97 10.77 5.32
CA LEU A 26 1.30 12.01 4.89
C LEU A 26 -0.23 11.85 4.78
N GLY A 27 -0.78 10.68 5.11
CA GLY A 27 -2.24 10.44 5.14
C GLY A 27 -2.92 10.43 3.77
N PHE A 28 -2.20 10.08 2.69
CA PHE A 28 -2.79 10.00 1.36
C PHE A 28 -3.55 8.68 1.17
N THR A 29 -4.88 8.75 1.18
CA THR A 29 -5.77 7.61 0.91
C THR A 29 -5.98 7.36 -0.60
N SER A 30 -5.73 8.36 -1.45
CA SER A 30 -5.86 8.26 -2.90
C SER A 30 -4.50 8.13 -3.58
N GLU A 31 -4.18 6.93 -4.07
CA GLU A 31 -2.95 6.65 -4.80
C GLU A 31 -2.78 7.55 -6.04
N ARG A 32 -3.87 7.85 -6.75
CA ARG A 32 -3.83 8.73 -7.92
C ARG A 32 -3.42 10.16 -7.54
N ARG A 33 -4.00 10.70 -6.46
CA ARG A 33 -3.62 12.01 -5.93
C ARG A 33 -2.18 12.00 -5.44
N TRP A 34 -1.79 10.92 -4.75
CA TRP A 34 -0.45 10.74 -4.22
C TRP A 34 0.62 10.73 -5.32
N LEU A 35 0.44 9.91 -6.36
CA LEU A 35 1.41 9.80 -7.45
C LEU A 35 1.54 11.11 -8.22
N ARG A 36 0.45 11.87 -8.39
CA ARG A 36 0.51 13.22 -8.98
C ARG A 36 1.31 14.19 -8.10
N GLN A 37 1.10 14.19 -6.79
CA GLN A 37 1.88 15.03 -5.86
C GLN A 37 3.35 14.63 -5.84
N THR A 38 3.63 13.32 -5.83
CA THR A 38 4.99 12.77 -5.80
C THR A 38 5.76 13.14 -7.08
N ASP A 39 5.12 13.06 -8.25
CA ASP A 39 5.74 13.46 -9.51
C ASP A 39 5.98 14.99 -9.59
N ALA A 40 5.14 15.81 -8.94
CA ALA A 40 5.35 17.25 -8.87
C ALA A 40 6.48 17.64 -7.89
N ASP A 41 6.45 17.12 -6.68
CA ASP A 41 7.27 17.64 -5.57
C ASP A 41 8.54 16.83 -5.32
N LEU A 42 8.50 15.52 -5.61
CA LEU A 42 9.50 14.54 -5.19
C LEU A 42 10.24 13.89 -6.37
N ARG A 43 9.88 14.20 -7.62
CA ARG A 43 10.51 13.67 -8.84
C ARG A 43 12.03 13.85 -8.90
N ARG A 44 12.57 14.91 -8.29
CA ARG A 44 14.03 15.13 -8.22
C ARG A 44 14.77 14.04 -7.43
N TRP A 45 14.09 13.47 -6.43
CA TRP A 45 14.63 12.41 -5.57
C TRP A 45 14.28 11.03 -6.10
N PHE A 46 13.07 10.87 -6.65
CA PHE A 46 12.56 9.60 -7.15
C PHE A 46 12.25 9.71 -8.65
N GLN A 47 13.27 9.43 -9.46
CA GLN A 47 13.13 9.50 -10.91
C GLN A 47 12.35 8.31 -11.46
N ASN A 48 11.61 8.53 -12.55
CA ASN A 48 10.89 7.47 -13.28
C ASN A 48 9.80 6.75 -12.46
N LEU A 49 8.97 7.54 -11.77
CA LEU A 49 7.76 7.06 -11.10
C LEU A 49 6.84 6.28 -12.06
N PRO A 50 6.33 5.11 -11.64
CA PRO A 50 5.40 4.35 -12.47
C PRO A 50 4.01 4.99 -12.41
N GLN A 51 3.23 4.80 -13.46
CA GLN A 51 1.80 5.10 -13.43
C GLN A 51 1.07 4.22 -12.39
N GLN A 52 -0.12 4.65 -11.95
CA GLN A 52 -0.90 3.97 -10.90
C GLN A 52 -0.97 2.44 -11.03
N PRO A 53 -1.28 1.84 -12.21
CA PRO A 53 -1.32 0.39 -12.33
C PRO A 53 0.04 -0.29 -12.08
N GLY A 54 1.13 0.35 -12.53
CA GLY A 54 2.49 -0.14 -12.34
C GLY A 54 2.97 0.00 -10.90
N TYR A 55 2.62 1.12 -10.25
CA TYR A 55 2.83 1.35 -8.82
C TYR A 55 2.18 0.24 -8.00
N ASN A 56 0.86 0.05 -8.15
CA ASN A 56 0.09 -0.92 -7.36
C ASN A 56 0.55 -2.36 -7.63
N LYS A 57 0.89 -2.70 -8.89
CA LYS A 57 1.40 -4.03 -9.24
C LYS A 57 2.73 -4.32 -8.54
N ARG A 58 3.61 -3.32 -8.42
CA ARG A 58 4.90 -3.48 -7.75
C ARG A 58 4.76 -3.50 -6.23
N LEU A 59 3.89 -2.66 -5.65
CA LEU A 59 3.61 -2.74 -4.22
C LEU A 59 3.08 -4.10 -3.79
N ARG A 60 2.17 -4.70 -4.57
CA ARG A 60 1.69 -6.07 -4.29
C ARG A 60 2.82 -7.10 -4.30
N LYS A 61 3.79 -6.97 -5.21
CA LYS A 61 4.97 -7.84 -5.22
C LYS A 61 5.88 -7.62 -4.02
N LEU A 62 5.92 -6.40 -3.50
CA LEU A 62 6.70 -6.00 -2.32
C LEU A 62 5.93 -6.18 -1.01
N GLY A 63 4.75 -6.82 -1.03
CA GLY A 63 3.90 -6.99 0.15
C GLY A 63 4.63 -7.61 1.34
N GLY A 64 5.44 -8.65 1.11
CA GLY A 64 6.25 -9.26 2.16
C GLY A 64 7.31 -8.32 2.75
N THR A 65 7.94 -7.48 1.93
CA THR A 65 8.90 -6.48 2.40
C THR A 65 8.23 -5.39 3.23
N LEU A 66 7.06 -4.90 2.78
CA LEU A 66 6.28 -3.91 3.52
C LEU A 66 5.76 -4.47 4.84
N GLN A 67 5.35 -5.74 4.86
CA GLN A 67 4.97 -6.43 6.09
C GLN A 67 6.15 -6.54 7.05
N ALA A 68 7.32 -7.00 6.59
CA ALA A 68 8.51 -7.09 7.43
C ALA A 68 8.96 -5.73 7.98
N LEU A 69 8.86 -4.67 7.18
CA LEU A 69 9.09 -3.30 7.62
C LEU A 69 8.09 -2.89 8.71
N ASN A 70 6.80 -3.14 8.50
CA ASN A 70 5.75 -2.80 9.45
C ASN A 70 5.93 -3.56 10.78
N GLU A 71 6.24 -4.86 10.72
CA GLU A 71 6.55 -5.67 11.89
C GLU A 71 7.80 -5.16 12.62
N HIS A 72 8.85 -4.79 11.90
CA HIS A 72 10.05 -4.20 12.50
C HIS A 72 9.70 -2.89 13.22
N LEU A 73 8.99 -1.99 12.54
CA LEU A 73 8.55 -0.72 13.11
C LEU A 73 7.72 -0.95 14.38
N ALA A 74 6.68 -1.79 14.31
CA ALA A 74 5.80 -2.09 15.44
C ALA A 74 6.55 -2.65 16.66
N ARG A 75 7.59 -3.47 16.45
CA ARG A 75 8.46 -3.95 17.54
C ARG A 75 9.36 -2.85 18.09
N THR A 76 9.93 -2.01 17.23
CA THR A 76 10.86 -0.95 17.64
C THR A 76 10.20 0.25 18.31
N THR A 77 8.92 0.53 18.00
CA THR A 77 8.18 1.65 18.59
C THR A 77 7.39 1.27 19.84
N GLY A 78 7.40 0.00 20.26
CA GLY A 78 6.61 -0.49 21.40
C GLY A 78 5.13 -0.72 21.09
N LEU A 79 4.66 -0.40 19.88
CA LEU A 79 3.26 -0.62 19.43
C LEU A 79 2.81 -2.07 19.59
N TRP A 80 3.72 -3.04 19.46
CA TRP A 80 3.39 -4.45 19.65
C TRP A 80 3.09 -4.80 21.13
N SER A 81 3.73 -4.10 22.07
CA SER A 81 3.55 -4.30 23.51
C SER A 81 2.50 -3.38 24.12
N ASP A 82 1.89 -2.49 23.33
CA ASP A 82 0.82 -1.62 23.80
C ASP A 82 -0.43 -2.46 24.16
N GLU A 83 -1.05 -2.10 25.28
CA GLU A 83 -2.26 -2.76 25.79
C GLU A 83 -3.48 -2.49 24.89
N ILE A 84 -3.39 -1.49 24.01
CA ILE A 84 -4.47 -1.03 23.15
C ILE A 84 -4.08 -1.24 21.69
N TRP A 85 -4.80 -2.12 21.01
CA TRP A 85 -4.68 -2.34 19.57
C TRP A 85 -5.72 -1.51 18.82
N LEU A 86 -5.28 -0.63 17.93
CA LEU A 86 -6.16 0.11 17.03
C LEU A 86 -6.51 -0.81 15.84
N ALA A 87 -7.72 -1.37 15.86
CA ALA A 87 -8.24 -2.13 14.72
C ALA A 87 -8.97 -1.17 13.76
N ASP A 88 -8.42 -0.95 12.57
CA ASP A 88 -9.16 -0.29 11.50
C ASP A 88 -10.09 -1.30 10.83
N SER A 89 -11.34 -1.32 11.27
CA SER A 89 -12.41 -2.03 10.56
C SER A 89 -12.93 -1.13 9.43
N THR A 90 -12.14 -0.94 8.37
CA THR A 90 -12.73 -0.46 7.12
C THR A 90 -13.74 -1.52 6.67
N PRO A 91 -15.04 -1.20 6.56
CA PRO A 91 -16.02 -2.17 6.10
C PRO A 91 -15.65 -2.64 4.69
N VAL A 92 -15.34 -3.92 4.55
CA VAL A 92 -15.20 -4.56 3.24
C VAL A 92 -16.60 -4.98 2.83
N GLU A 93 -17.11 -4.44 1.73
CA GLU A 93 -18.35 -4.94 1.14
C GLU A 93 -18.15 -6.40 0.71
N CYS A 94 -18.55 -7.31 1.57
CA CYS A 94 -18.50 -8.74 1.33
C CYS A 94 -19.92 -9.21 1.00
N GLY A 95 -20.23 -9.37 -0.28
CA GLY A 95 -21.43 -10.09 -0.69
C GLY A 95 -22.64 -9.26 -1.12
N HIS A 96 -22.45 -8.30 -2.03
CA HIS A 96 -23.52 -7.47 -2.63
C HIS A 96 -24.60 -8.26 -3.42
N SER A 97 -24.54 -9.60 -3.49
CA SER A 97 -25.56 -10.41 -4.17
C SER A 97 -26.56 -11.00 -3.19
N ARG A 98 -27.84 -11.00 -3.57
CA ARG A 98 -28.92 -11.69 -2.83
C ARG A 98 -28.57 -13.15 -2.57
N GLU A 99 -27.89 -13.82 -3.50
CA GLU A 99 -27.40 -15.18 -3.29
C GLU A 99 -26.39 -15.29 -2.14
N THR A 100 -25.44 -14.36 -2.03
CA THR A 100 -24.44 -14.39 -0.95
C THR A 100 -25.10 -14.14 0.41
N ALA A 101 -26.04 -13.20 0.45
CA ALA A 101 -26.82 -12.88 1.65
C ALA A 101 -27.72 -14.02 2.15
N HIS A 102 -28.04 -15.02 1.32
CA HIS A 102 -28.87 -16.16 1.70
C HIS A 102 -28.12 -17.49 1.83
N ARG A 103 -26.93 -17.62 1.23
CA ARG A 103 -26.15 -18.88 1.20
C ARG A 103 -24.82 -18.84 1.94
N SER A 104 -24.40 -17.67 2.42
CA SER A 104 -23.19 -17.56 3.22
C SER A 104 -23.33 -18.31 4.54
N GLU A 105 -22.30 -19.03 4.97
CA GLU A 105 -22.25 -19.61 6.32
C GLU A 105 -22.26 -18.55 7.44
N LEU A 106 -22.10 -17.27 7.06
CA LEU A 106 -22.16 -16.12 7.95
C LEU A 106 -23.54 -15.42 7.99
N VAL A 107 -24.55 -15.97 7.32
CA VAL A 107 -25.94 -15.45 7.36
C VAL A 107 -26.39 -15.32 8.82
N GLY A 108 -26.73 -14.10 9.24
CA GLY A 108 -27.21 -13.79 10.59
C GLY A 108 -26.12 -13.50 11.64
N TRP A 109 -24.84 -13.69 11.32
CA TRP A 109 -23.70 -13.38 12.20
C TRP A 109 -22.96 -12.11 11.77
N ALA A 110 -22.85 -11.91 10.45
CA ALA A 110 -22.40 -10.67 9.86
C ALA A 110 -23.62 -9.76 9.67
N GLU A 111 -23.71 -8.65 10.42
CA GLU A 111 -24.73 -7.61 10.20
C GLU A 111 -24.45 -6.76 8.94
N TYR A 112 -23.53 -7.18 8.07
CA TYR A 112 -23.37 -6.60 6.74
C TYR A 112 -24.07 -7.51 5.73
N GLY A 113 -25.15 -6.98 5.14
CA GLY A 113 -25.77 -7.56 3.95
C GLY A 113 -25.02 -7.20 2.67
#